data_AF-A0A3M2ZWB3-F1
#
_entry.id   AF-A0A3M2ZWB3-F1
#
_cell.length_a   1.000
_cell.length_b   1.000
_cell.length_c   1.000
_cell.angle_alpha   90.00
_cell.angle_beta   90.00
_cell.angle_gamma   90.00
#
_symmetry.space_group_name_H-M   'P 1'
#
loop_
_entity.id
_entity.type
_entity.pdbx_description
1 polymer ?
#
loop_
_entity_poly.entity_id
_entity_poly.type
_entity_poly.pdbx_seq_one_letter_code
_entity_poly.pdbx_strand_id
1 'polypeptide(L)'
;AGESGQIIFTHGATSALNLLAYGLEHEFTAGDEIALSALEHHANLLPWQQLAQRRDLKLVILPLDRDGVIDLDAATSLIGPRTRLLAVSQLSNVLGTWQPLARLIALAKAQGA
;
A
#
# COMPACT_ATOMS: atom_id res chain seq x y z
N ALA A 1 -19.03 -2.91 11.75
CA ALA A 1 -19.28 -2.21 10.46
C ALA A 1 -18.97 -0.73 10.67
N GLY A 2 -18.39 -0.06 9.67
CA GLY A 2 -18.10 1.39 9.75
C GLY A 2 -19.37 2.24 9.68
N GLU A 3 -19.24 3.54 9.96
CA GLU A 3 -20.34 4.50 9.89
C GLU A 3 -20.68 4.82 8.43
N SER A 4 -21.96 5.07 8.11
CA SER A 4 -22.39 5.32 6.72
C SER A 4 -21.66 6.48 6.05
N GLY A 5 -21.21 7.47 6.82
CA GLY A 5 -20.42 8.61 6.31
C GLY A 5 -19.02 8.26 5.82
N GLN A 6 -18.54 7.03 6.08
CA GLN A 6 -17.22 6.54 5.66
C GLN A 6 -17.28 5.70 4.37
N ILE A 7 -18.47 5.58 3.76
CA ILE A 7 -18.67 4.82 2.52
C ILE A 7 -18.76 5.78 1.34
N ILE A 8 -17.80 5.67 0.41
CA ILE A 8 -17.77 6.46 -0.82
C ILE A 8 -17.99 5.51 -2.00
N PHE A 9 -19.08 5.71 -2.73
CA PHE A 9 -19.33 4.97 -3.96
C PHE A 9 -18.43 5.49 -5.09
N THR A 10 -17.83 4.56 -5.81
CA THR A 10 -17.00 4.82 -6.99
C THR A 10 -17.36 3.85 -8.10
N HIS A 11 -16.82 4.05 -9.30
CA HIS A 11 -17.05 3.17 -10.44
C HIS A 11 -16.39 1.77 -10.27
N GLY A 12 -15.57 1.58 -9.25
CA GLY A 12 -14.89 0.32 -8.94
C GLY A 12 -13.62 0.52 -8.13
N ALA A 13 -12.98 -0.57 -7.71
CA ALA A 13 -11.78 -0.54 -6.87
C ALA A 13 -10.64 0.30 -7.49
N THR A 14 -10.43 0.21 -8.80
CA THR A 14 -9.45 1.03 -9.51
C THR A 14 -9.71 2.53 -9.33
N SER A 15 -10.97 2.97 -9.47
CA SER A 15 -11.35 4.37 -9.26
C SER A 15 -11.19 4.78 -7.80
N ALA A 16 -11.51 3.89 -6.85
CA ALA A 16 -11.30 4.16 -5.42
C ALA A 16 -9.82 4.35 -5.06
N LEU A 17 -8.93 3.51 -5.59
CA LEU A 17 -7.49 3.64 -5.34
C LEU A 17 -6.91 4.90 -5.97
N ASN A 18 -7.37 5.29 -7.16
CA ASN A 18 -7.01 6.58 -7.75
C ASN A 18 -7.52 7.75 -6.90
N LEU A 19 -8.76 7.69 -6.42
CA LEU A 19 -9.32 8.71 -5.54
C LEU A 19 -8.45 8.89 -4.28
N LEU A 20 -7.99 7.79 -3.68
CA LEU A 20 -7.06 7.85 -2.54
C LEU A 20 -5.72 8.49 -2.92
N ALA A 21 -5.07 8.03 -4.00
CA ALA A 21 -3.77 8.54 -4.41
C ALA A 21 -3.78 10.05 -4.73
N TYR A 22 -4.82 10.54 -5.42
CA TYR A 22 -4.98 11.98 -5.67
C TYR A 22 -5.42 12.75 -4.43
N GLY A 23 -6.33 12.19 -3.62
CA GLY A 23 -6.85 12.85 -2.43
C GLY A 23 -5.80 13.04 -1.34
N LEU A 24 -4.91 12.07 -1.17
CA LEU A 24 -3.84 12.08 -0.17
C LEU A 24 -2.57 12.80 -0.67
N GLU A 25 -2.51 13.23 -1.93
CA GLU A 25 -1.28 13.75 -2.54
C GLU A 25 -0.64 14.91 -1.74
N HIS A 26 -1.45 15.75 -1.10
CA HIS A 26 -0.99 16.88 -0.29
C HIS A 26 -0.34 16.50 1.05
N GLU A 27 -0.53 15.26 1.51
CA GLU A 27 0.05 14.73 2.75
C GLU A 27 1.51 14.25 2.57
N PHE A 28 1.97 14.14 1.32
CA PHE A 28 3.31 13.63 0.99
C PHE A 28 4.32 14.73 0.72
N THR A 29 5.55 14.49 1.13
CA THR A 29 6.73 15.32 0.86
C THR A 29 7.81 14.54 0.12
N ALA A 30 8.68 15.26 -0.59
CA ALA A 30 9.75 14.64 -1.37
C ALA A 30 10.61 13.68 -0.51
N GLY A 31 10.88 12.52 -1.08
CA GLY A 31 11.61 11.42 -0.44
C GLY A 31 10.82 10.64 0.61
N ASP A 32 9.52 10.90 0.81
CA ASP A 32 8.67 9.96 1.57
C ASP A 32 8.53 8.65 0.80
N GLU A 33 8.18 7.58 1.52
CA GLU A 33 8.11 6.22 0.99
C GLU A 33 6.68 5.69 0.99
N ILE A 34 6.33 4.98 -0.09
CA ILE A 34 5.09 4.20 -0.19
C ILE A 34 5.49 2.72 -0.30
N ALA A 35 5.07 1.92 0.69
CA ALA A 35 5.33 0.50 0.72
C ALA A 35 4.23 -0.27 -0.04
N LEU A 36 4.65 -1.13 -0.97
CA LEU A 36 3.81 -1.96 -1.84
C LEU A 36 4.33 -3.38 -1.82
N SER A 37 3.49 -4.40 -2.01
CA SER A 37 4.01 -5.76 -2.19
C SER A 37 4.41 -6.03 -3.65
N ALA A 38 5.24 -7.04 -3.87
CA ALA A 38 5.57 -7.50 -5.21
C ALA A 38 4.41 -8.21 -5.95
N LEU A 39 3.28 -8.49 -5.27
CA LEU A 39 2.11 -9.17 -5.84
C LEU A 39 0.96 -8.24 -6.24
N GLU A 40 1.13 -6.92 -6.11
CA GLU A 40 0.01 -5.99 -6.31
C GLU A 40 -0.56 -6.04 -7.74
N HIS A 41 -1.89 -6.09 -7.83
CA HIS A 41 -2.58 -5.86 -9.09
C HIS A 41 -2.25 -4.45 -9.61
N HIS A 42 -2.18 -4.26 -10.93
CA HIS A 42 -1.80 -2.95 -11.52
C HIS A 42 -2.67 -1.78 -11.03
N ALA A 43 -3.96 -2.03 -10.73
CA ALA A 43 -4.85 -1.03 -10.15
C ALA A 43 -4.38 -0.51 -8.77
N ASN A 44 -3.66 -1.32 -8.00
CA ASN A 44 -3.04 -0.97 -6.71
C ASN A 44 -1.52 -0.73 -6.81
N LEU A 45 -0.99 -0.52 -8.02
CA LEU A 45 0.41 -0.15 -8.25
C LEU A 45 0.53 1.18 -8.98
N LEU A 46 -0.18 1.32 -10.11
CA LEU A 46 -0.03 2.48 -11.01
C LEU A 46 -0.39 3.82 -10.36
N PRO A 47 -1.45 3.95 -9.55
CA PRO A 47 -1.75 5.24 -8.91
C PRO A 47 -0.62 5.72 -8.00
N TRP A 48 -0.01 4.82 -7.25
CA TRP A 48 1.10 5.11 -6.35
C TRP A 48 2.38 5.41 -7.10
N GLN A 49 2.66 4.69 -8.19
CA GLN A 49 3.79 4.98 -9.07
C GLN A 49 3.68 6.38 -9.68
N GLN A 50 2.50 6.76 -10.16
CA GLN A 50 2.26 8.09 -10.71
C GLN A 50 2.38 9.18 -9.64
N LEU A 51 1.84 8.95 -8.43
CA LEU A 51 2.00 9.87 -7.30
C LEU A 51 3.48 10.04 -6.94
N ALA A 52 4.24 8.94 -6.88
CA ALA A 52 5.66 8.95 -6.58
C ALA A 52 6.45 9.78 -7.60
N GLN A 53 6.14 9.66 -8.89
CA GLN A 53 6.75 10.48 -9.93
C GLN A 53 6.40 11.97 -9.82
N ARG A 54 5.17 12.31 -9.42
CA ARG A 54 4.74 13.72 -9.28
C ARG A 54 5.34 14.42 -8.05
N ARG A 55 5.64 13.68 -6.99
CA ARG A 55 6.03 14.22 -5.68
C ARG A 55 7.44 13.82 -5.23
N ASP A 56 8.25 13.24 -6.11
CA ASP A 56 9.57 12.70 -5.82
C ASP A 56 9.58 11.72 -4.63
N LEU A 57 8.59 10.82 -4.59
CA LEU A 57 8.49 9.77 -3.58
C LEU A 57 9.23 8.51 -4.02
N LYS A 58 9.50 7.63 -3.07
CA LYS A 58 10.11 6.33 -3.31
C LYS A 58 9.11 5.21 -3.10
N LEU A 59 9.03 4.30 -4.07
CA LEU A 59 8.28 3.05 -3.90
C LEU A 59 9.19 2.01 -3.25
N VAL A 60 8.72 1.43 -2.15
CA VAL A 60 9.41 0.36 -1.42
C VAL A 60 8.66 -0.94 -1.68
N ILE A 61 9.28 -1.86 -2.42
CA ILE A 61 8.66 -3.12 -2.81
C ILE A 61 8.97 -4.19 -1.77
N LEU A 62 7.94 -4.69 -1.10
CA LEU A 62 8.00 -5.78 -0.14
C LEU A 62 8.04 -7.12 -0.90
N PRO A 63 9.09 -7.93 -0.69
CA PRO A 63 9.22 -9.22 -1.36
C PRO A 63 8.22 -10.23 -0.80
N LEU A 64 8.06 -11.33 -1.52
CA LEU A 64 7.29 -12.48 -1.07
C LEU A 64 8.26 -13.60 -0.67
N ASP A 65 7.82 -14.42 0.27
CA ASP A 65 8.45 -15.69 0.56
C ASP A 65 8.09 -16.75 -0.50
N ARG A 66 8.52 -18.00 -0.25
CA ARG A 66 8.32 -19.12 -1.16
C ARG A 66 6.86 -19.58 -1.27
N ASP A 67 6.04 -19.22 -0.27
CA ASP A 67 4.63 -19.59 -0.20
C ASP A 67 3.74 -18.48 -0.81
N GLY A 68 4.34 -17.43 -1.38
CA GLY A 68 3.58 -16.34 -1.99
C GLY A 68 2.94 -15.41 -0.95
N VAL A 69 3.51 -15.37 0.25
CA VAL A 69 3.11 -14.48 1.33
C VAL A 69 4.15 -13.37 1.47
N ILE A 70 3.73 -12.15 1.80
CA ILE A 70 4.65 -11.03 2.05
C ILE A 70 5.61 -11.42 3.18
N ASP A 71 6.90 -11.35 2.89
CA ASP A 71 7.97 -11.64 3.84
C ASP A 71 7.95 -10.60 4.96
N LEU A 72 7.55 -11.03 6.16
CA LEU A 72 7.41 -10.15 7.32
C LEU A 72 8.75 -9.69 7.89
N ASP A 73 9.82 -10.47 7.72
CA ASP A 73 11.16 -10.10 8.20
C ASP A 73 11.73 -9.01 7.29
N ALA A 74 11.57 -9.18 5.98
CA ALA A 74 11.89 -8.13 5.01
C ALA A 74 11.02 -6.89 5.22
N ALA A 75 9.70 -7.06 5.42
CA ALA A 75 8.79 -5.93 5.66
C ALA A 75 9.15 -5.13 6.92
N THR A 76 9.59 -5.80 7.98
CA THR A 76 10.06 -5.14 9.21
C THR A 76 11.28 -4.25 8.97
N SER A 77 12.15 -4.64 8.04
CA SER A 77 13.36 -3.88 7.69
C SER A 77 13.09 -2.76 6.68
N LEU A 78 12.10 -2.96 5.80
CA LEU A 78 11.78 -2.06 4.69
C LEU A 78 10.75 -0.98 5.06
N ILE A 79 9.80 -1.29 5.94
CA ILE A 79 8.83 -0.32 6.46
C ILE A 79 9.52 0.50 7.54
N GLY A 80 10.08 1.64 7.12
CA GLY A 80 10.89 2.52 7.95
C GLY A 80 10.19 3.84 8.32
N PRO A 81 10.90 4.73 9.02
CA PRO A 81 10.34 6.01 9.51
C PRO A 81 9.95 7.01 8.41
N ARG A 82 10.35 6.74 7.16
CA ARG A 82 9.98 7.51 5.96
C ARG A 82 8.76 6.94 5.26
N THR A 83 8.30 5.74 5.63
CA THR A 83 7.06 5.16 5.08
C THR A 83 5.87 5.99 5.57
N ARG A 84 5.04 6.44 4.62
CA ARG A 84 3.83 7.23 4.87
C ARG A 84 2.55 6.53 4.47
N LEU A 85 2.67 5.47 3.67
CA LEU A 85 1.53 4.69 3.22
C LEU A 85 1.95 3.26 2.94
N LEU A 86 1.14 2.31 3.40
CA LEU A 86 1.22 0.90 3.05
C LEU A 86 0.02 0.53 2.15
N ALA A 87 0.28 0.19 0.89
CA ALA A 87 -0.72 -0.28 -0.05
C ALA A 87 -0.49 -1.75 -0.37
N VAL A 88 -1.28 -2.64 0.25
CA VAL A 88 -1.17 -4.08 0.04
C VAL A 88 -2.51 -4.75 -0.23
N SER A 89 -2.51 -5.77 -1.09
CA SER A 89 -3.68 -6.61 -1.34
C SER A 89 -3.94 -7.56 -0.17
N GLN A 90 -5.21 -7.69 0.22
CA GLN A 90 -5.63 -8.64 1.26
C GLN A 90 -5.45 -10.10 0.84
N LEU A 91 -5.71 -10.38 -0.44
CA LEU A 91 -5.63 -11.69 -1.07
C LEU A 91 -5.05 -11.50 -2.47
N SER A 92 -4.04 -12.30 -2.83
CA SER A 92 -3.49 -12.25 -4.18
C SER A 92 -4.51 -12.72 -5.22
N ASN A 93 -4.72 -11.94 -6.28
CA ASN A 93 -5.55 -12.33 -7.42
C ASN A 93 -4.85 -13.37 -8.35
N VAL A 94 -3.54 -13.57 -8.17
CA VAL A 94 -2.74 -14.53 -8.95
C VAL A 94 -2.51 -15.80 -8.15
N LEU A 95 -2.02 -15.66 -6.92
CA LEU A 95 -1.62 -16.80 -6.08
C LEU A 95 -2.76 -17.33 -5.20
N GLY A 96 -3.82 -16.55 -4.99
CA GLY A 96 -4.91 -16.93 -4.08
C GLY A 96 -4.50 -17.00 -2.61
N THR A 97 -3.37 -16.39 -2.25
CA THR A 97 -2.79 -16.41 -0.90
C THR A 97 -3.22 -15.20 -0.07
N TRP A 98 -3.75 -15.47 1.13
CA TRP A 98 -4.10 -14.43 2.10
C TRP A 98 -2.83 -13.84 2.71
N GLN A 99 -2.81 -12.51 2.82
CA GLN A 99 -1.65 -11.80 3.35
C GLN A 99 -1.79 -11.53 4.85
N PRO A 100 -0.67 -11.47 5.60
CA PRO A 100 -0.66 -11.27 7.06
C PRO A 100 -0.96 -9.81 7.44
N LEU A 101 -2.12 -9.29 7.03
CA LEU A 101 -2.49 -7.87 7.14
C LEU A 101 -2.39 -7.33 8.56
N ALA A 102 -2.82 -8.09 9.57
CA ALA A 102 -2.77 -7.62 10.96
C ALA A 102 -1.33 -7.25 11.39
N ARG A 103 -0.34 -8.03 10.94
CA ARG A 103 1.08 -7.79 11.24
C ARG A 103 1.62 -6.63 10.41
N LEU A 104 1.30 -6.58 9.12
CA LEU A 104 1.72 -5.49 8.23
C LEU A 104 1.16 -4.13 8.66
N ILE A 105 -0.12 -4.08 9.05
CA ILE A 105 -0.77 -2.88 9.57
C ILE A 105 -0.11 -2.43 10.88
N ALA A 106 0.24 -3.37 11.78
CA ALA A 106 0.93 -3.03 13.02
C ALA A 106 2.33 -2.44 12.74
N LEU A 107 3.08 -2.99 11.79
CA LEU A 107 4.38 -2.46 11.37
C LEU A 107 4.27 -1.05 10.79
N ALA A 108 3.33 -0.83 9.87
CA ALA A 108 3.09 0.48 9.27
C ALA A 108 2.71 1.53 10.32
N LYS A 109 1.74 1.22 11.18
CA LYS A 109 1.30 2.12 12.26
C LYS A 109 2.41 2.47 13.24
N ALA A 110 3.33 1.53 13.51
CA ALA A 110 4.48 1.78 14.38
C ALA A 110 5.44 2.84 13.81
N GLN A 111 5.46 3.05 12.49
CA GLN A 111 6.24 4.09 11.82
C GLN A 111 5.44 5.38 11.53
N GLY A 112 4.15 5.41 11.88
CA GLY A 112 3.25 6.52 11.58
C GLY A 112 2.73 6.54 10.14
N ALA A 113 2.76 5.39 9.46
CA ALA A 113 2.12 5.15 8.16
C ALA A 113 0.68 4.64 8.31
#